data_AF-A0A0L7L644-F1
#
_entry.id   AF-A0A0L7L644-F1
#
_cell.length_a   1.000
_cell.length_b   1.000
_cell.length_c   1.000
_cell.angle_alpha   90.00
_cell.angle_beta   90.00
_cell.angle_gamma   90.00
#
_symmetry.space_group_name_H-M   'P 1'
#
loop_
_entity.id
_entity.type
_entity.pdbx_description
1 polymer ?
#
loop_
_entity_poly.entity_id
_entity_poly.type
_entity_poly.pdbx_seq_one_letter_code
_entity_poly.pdbx_strand_id
1 'polypeptide(L)'
;MLPDTEKEGKRMTGEEIVISGISGKFPNTKNTQKLIYNLYNKVDMVNEINYIGIKHPELPTYFGQIDGLEKFDAQFFRVTKGQAVSFDPLARKIMEESYSSIFDAGINPETLKGSKLGVFVGSSLSDSATVNLYEVFKTNGFVISGCSKTMIANRVSYWIDGKGPSYSLDYACASSMACLEMAYQRLKAGDCDTALVGGCIHSMNPVLTLNMKR
;
A
#
# COMPACT_ATOMS: atom_id res chain seq x y z
N MET A 1 28.68 26.34 -31.84
CA MET A 1 29.10 26.17 -30.44
C MET A 1 27.82 26.09 -29.62
N LEU A 2 27.25 24.88 -29.52
CA LEU A 2 26.04 24.63 -28.74
C LEU A 2 26.49 24.37 -27.28
N PRO A 3 25.81 24.92 -26.27
CA PRO A 3 26.14 24.63 -24.89
C PRO A 3 25.61 23.24 -24.51
N ASP A 4 26.54 22.36 -24.14
CA ASP A 4 26.28 21.11 -23.44
C ASP A 4 25.52 21.41 -22.14
N THR A 5 24.31 20.88 -22.01
CA THR A 5 23.57 20.84 -20.74
C THR A 5 23.15 19.41 -20.45
N GLU A 6 24.13 18.52 -20.37
CA GLU A 6 23.97 17.28 -19.62
C GLU A 6 24.05 17.63 -18.12
N LYS A 7 22.89 17.81 -17.49
CA LYS A 7 22.80 17.63 -16.04
C LYS A 7 22.99 16.14 -15.77
N GLU A 8 24.24 15.71 -15.69
CA GLU A 8 24.59 14.36 -15.24
C GLU A 8 23.91 14.12 -13.89
N GLY A 9 23.02 13.12 -13.86
CA GLY A 9 22.45 12.61 -12.63
C GLY A 9 23.59 12.15 -11.73
N LYS A 10 23.78 12.85 -10.61
CA LYS A 10 24.79 12.52 -9.61
C LYS A 10 24.49 11.11 -9.10
N ARG A 11 25.18 10.09 -9.62
CA ARG A 11 25.12 8.72 -9.07
C ARG A 11 25.47 8.82 -7.59
N MET A 12 24.60 8.33 -6.70
CA MET A 12 24.82 8.24 -5.26
C MET A 12 25.84 7.14 -4.91
N THR A 13 27.02 7.15 -5.54
CA THR A 13 28.09 6.22 -5.21
C THR A 13 28.71 6.63 -3.88
N GLY A 14 28.21 6.05 -2.78
CA GLY A 14 28.76 6.21 -1.43
C GLY A 14 27.78 6.70 -0.36
N GLU A 15 26.54 7.07 -0.72
CA GLU A 15 25.53 7.44 0.27
C GLU A 15 24.84 6.18 0.82
N GLU A 16 24.77 6.08 2.14
CA GLU A 16 24.11 4.98 2.84
C GLU A 16 22.59 5.08 2.63
N ILE A 17 21.96 3.99 2.24
CA ILE A 17 20.50 3.88 2.18
C ILE A 17 20.00 3.40 3.53
N VAL A 18 19.13 4.19 4.16
CA VAL A 18 18.58 3.93 5.48
C VAL A 18 17.06 3.76 5.44
N ILE A 19 16.51 3.03 6.40
CA ILE A 19 15.07 3.03 6.68
C ILE A 19 14.82 4.16 7.67
N SER A 20 14.23 5.26 7.21
CA SER A 20 14.04 6.47 8.02
C SER A 20 12.75 6.48 8.83
N GLY A 21 11.71 5.74 8.41
CA GLY A 21 10.45 5.63 9.14
C GLY A 21 9.62 4.43 8.70
N ILE A 22 8.78 3.94 9.60
CA ILE A 22 7.95 2.74 9.39
C ILE A 22 6.52 2.95 9.89
N SER A 23 5.55 2.37 9.17
CA SER A 23 4.16 2.31 9.63
C SER A 23 3.46 1.08 9.07
N GLY A 24 2.33 0.72 9.66
CA GLY A 24 1.57 -0.43 9.21
C GLY A 24 0.42 -0.82 10.13
N LYS A 25 -0.55 -1.51 9.52
CA LYS A 25 -1.65 -2.19 10.21
C LYS A 25 -1.52 -3.69 10.01
N PHE A 26 -1.66 -4.43 11.10
CA PHE A 26 -1.53 -5.88 11.13
C PHE A 26 -2.71 -6.48 11.91
N PRO A 27 -2.92 -7.81 11.83
CA PRO A 27 -4.01 -8.45 12.54
C PRO A 27 -4.11 -8.05 14.02
N ASN A 28 -5.29 -7.65 14.47
CA ASN A 28 -5.55 -7.19 15.85
C ASN A 28 -4.61 -6.07 16.37
N THR A 29 -4.04 -5.28 15.48
CA THR A 29 -3.13 -4.19 15.84
C THR A 29 -3.49 -2.93 15.08
N LYS A 30 -3.45 -1.79 15.78
CA LYS A 30 -3.76 -0.50 15.17
C LYS A 30 -2.54 0.20 14.56
N ASN A 31 -1.34 -0.23 14.93
CA ASN A 31 -0.06 0.37 14.55
C ASN A 31 1.12 -0.56 14.89
N THR A 32 2.31 -0.16 14.44
CA THR A 32 3.58 -0.88 14.67
C THR A 32 3.93 -1.05 16.14
N GLN A 33 3.61 -0.08 17.00
CA GLN A 33 3.90 -0.19 18.44
C GLN A 33 3.12 -1.33 19.08
N LYS A 34 1.82 -1.45 18.75
CA LYS A 34 0.99 -2.55 19.25
C LYS A 34 1.43 -3.89 18.68
N LEU A 35 1.89 -3.93 17.43
CA LEU A 35 2.51 -5.13 16.85
C LEU A 35 3.72 -5.57 17.68
N ILE A 36 4.66 -4.67 17.96
CA ILE A 36 5.87 -4.98 18.74
C ILE A 36 5.48 -5.50 20.13
N TYR A 37 4.53 -4.85 20.79
CA TYR A 37 4.00 -5.32 22.08
C TYR A 37 3.44 -6.74 21.98
N ASN A 38 2.61 -7.03 20.98
CA ASN A 38 1.99 -8.34 20.81
C ASN A 38 3.04 -9.41 20.52
N LEU A 39 4.03 -9.12 19.67
CA LEU A 39 5.14 -10.02 19.37
C LEU A 39 5.97 -10.33 20.62
N TYR A 40 6.34 -9.31 21.39
CA TYR A 40 7.09 -9.47 22.64
C TYR A 40 6.35 -10.36 23.65
N ASN A 41 5.04 -10.16 23.77
CA ASN A 41 4.19 -10.92 24.70
C ASN A 41 3.63 -12.23 24.11
N LYS A 42 4.04 -12.62 22.90
CA LYS A 42 3.56 -13.83 22.20
C LYS A 42 2.03 -13.90 22.10
N VAL A 43 1.38 -12.75 21.90
CA VAL A 43 -0.06 -12.67 21.69
C VAL A 43 -0.37 -13.22 20.31
N ASP A 44 -1.21 -14.25 20.23
CA ASP A 44 -1.73 -14.73 18.95
C ASP A 44 -2.66 -13.66 18.35
N MET A 45 -2.35 -13.28 17.11
CA MET A 45 -3.09 -12.25 16.37
C MET A 45 -3.99 -12.87 15.29
N VAL A 46 -4.08 -14.20 15.24
CA VAL A 46 -5.02 -14.95 14.42
C VAL A 46 -6.22 -15.31 15.29
N ASN A 47 -7.42 -14.90 14.87
CA ASN A 47 -8.65 -15.15 15.61
C ASN A 47 -9.58 -16.06 14.84
N GLU A 48 -10.52 -16.65 15.56
CA GLU A 48 -11.68 -17.27 14.95
C GLU A 48 -12.52 -16.19 14.22
N ILE A 49 -12.92 -16.48 12.98
CA ILE A 49 -13.69 -15.60 12.13
C ILE A 49 -14.99 -16.24 11.71
N ASN A 50 -16.03 -15.42 11.62
CA ASN A 50 -17.32 -15.81 11.06
C ASN A 50 -17.49 -15.16 9.68
N TYR A 51 -17.48 -15.98 8.64
CA TYR A 51 -17.88 -15.52 7.30
C TYR A 51 -19.37 -15.22 7.31
N ILE A 52 -19.73 -13.93 7.38
CA ILE A 52 -21.14 -13.50 7.43
C ILE A 52 -21.84 -13.95 6.14
N GLY A 53 -22.90 -14.74 6.30
CA GLY A 53 -23.72 -15.21 5.17
C GLY A 53 -23.11 -16.32 4.33
N ILE A 54 -21.92 -16.84 4.66
CA ILE A 54 -21.23 -17.87 3.87
C ILE A 54 -20.83 -19.01 4.80
N LYS A 55 -21.51 -20.15 4.65
CA LYS A 55 -21.18 -21.39 5.37
C LYS A 55 -20.65 -22.41 4.37
N HIS A 56 -19.38 -22.76 4.49
CA HIS A 56 -18.77 -23.83 3.71
C HIS A 56 -17.85 -24.64 4.63
N PRO A 57 -17.95 -25.98 4.67
CA PRO A 57 -17.23 -26.83 5.63
C PRO A 57 -15.70 -26.74 5.48
N GLU A 58 -15.22 -26.34 4.30
CA GLU A 58 -13.79 -26.22 4.02
C GLU A 58 -13.22 -24.82 4.20
N LEU A 59 -14.05 -23.83 4.56
CA LEU A 59 -13.51 -22.51 4.87
C LEU A 59 -12.75 -22.54 6.21
N PRO A 60 -11.56 -21.94 6.28
CA PRO A 60 -10.79 -21.91 7.52
C PRO A 60 -11.50 -21.05 8.56
N THR A 61 -11.63 -21.53 9.78
CA THR A 61 -12.26 -20.76 10.86
C THR A 61 -11.33 -19.71 11.47
N TYR A 62 -10.03 -19.71 11.13
CA TYR A 62 -9.04 -18.81 11.71
C TYR A 62 -8.43 -17.89 10.66
N PHE A 63 -8.35 -16.59 10.96
CA PHE A 63 -7.77 -15.59 10.05
C PHE A 63 -7.21 -14.38 10.80
N GLY A 64 -6.15 -13.77 10.26
CA GLY A 64 -5.63 -12.50 10.75
C GLY A 64 -6.40 -11.33 10.17
N GLN A 65 -7.22 -10.65 10.96
CA GLN A 65 -8.09 -9.56 10.48
C GLN A 65 -7.54 -8.18 10.82
N ILE A 66 -7.56 -7.29 9.83
CA ILE A 66 -7.27 -5.86 10.03
C ILE A 66 -8.58 -5.13 10.31
N ASP A 67 -8.65 -4.44 11.45
CA ASP A 67 -9.79 -3.60 11.82
C ASP A 67 -9.83 -2.29 11.03
N GLY A 68 -11.03 -1.79 10.75
CA GLY A 68 -11.20 -0.42 10.23
C GLY A 68 -10.80 -0.25 8.76
N LEU A 69 -10.88 -1.32 7.96
CA LEU A 69 -10.70 -1.26 6.50
C LEU A 69 -11.74 -0.36 5.81
N GLU A 70 -12.92 -0.22 6.42
CA GLU A 70 -13.99 0.66 5.96
C GLU A 70 -13.71 2.15 6.18
N LYS A 71 -12.86 2.49 7.17
CA LYS A 71 -12.57 3.87 7.57
C LYS A 71 -11.55 4.52 6.64
N PHE A 72 -11.71 5.80 6.33
CA PHE A 72 -10.72 6.57 5.56
C PHE A 72 -10.96 8.07 5.72
N ASP A 73 -9.91 8.85 5.97
CA ASP A 73 -10.00 10.32 6.01
C ASP A 73 -9.92 10.91 4.59
N ALA A 74 -11.03 10.81 3.86
CA ALA A 74 -11.08 11.25 2.46
C ALA A 74 -10.73 12.74 2.28
N GLN A 75 -11.12 13.60 3.23
CA GLN A 75 -10.89 15.03 3.15
C GLN A 75 -9.40 15.36 3.27
N PHE A 76 -8.70 14.72 4.22
CA PHE A 76 -7.25 14.87 4.37
C PHE A 76 -6.49 14.50 3.09
N PHE A 77 -6.92 13.43 2.42
CA PHE A 77 -6.30 12.95 1.17
C PHE A 77 -6.81 13.64 -0.10
N ARG A 78 -7.63 14.71 0.01
CA ARG A 78 -8.21 15.44 -1.13
C ARG A 78 -9.05 14.54 -2.06
N VAL A 79 -9.73 13.57 -1.48
CA VAL A 79 -10.60 12.61 -2.16
C VAL A 79 -12.05 12.98 -1.90
N THR A 80 -12.87 13.03 -2.96
CA THR A 80 -14.31 13.27 -2.80
C THR A 80 -15.01 12.05 -2.20
N LYS A 81 -16.18 12.25 -1.55
CA LYS A 81 -16.97 11.13 -1.01
C LYS A 81 -17.31 10.07 -2.07
N GLY A 82 -17.68 10.50 -3.28
CA GLY A 82 -18.00 9.59 -4.39
C GLY A 82 -16.81 8.75 -4.83
N GLN A 83 -15.61 9.33 -4.86
CA GLN A 83 -14.38 8.60 -5.13
C GLN A 83 -14.01 7.63 -4.00
N ALA A 84 -14.07 8.09 -2.74
CA ALA A 84 -13.62 7.33 -1.58
C ALA A 84 -14.37 6.00 -1.42
N VAL A 85 -15.67 5.96 -1.74
CA VAL A 85 -16.49 4.73 -1.70
C VAL A 85 -16.03 3.71 -2.73
N SER A 86 -15.47 4.15 -3.86
CA SER A 86 -14.98 3.26 -4.93
C SER A 86 -13.50 2.90 -4.80
N PHE A 87 -12.78 3.49 -3.85
CA PHE A 87 -11.36 3.16 -3.68
C PHE A 87 -11.24 1.82 -2.98
N ASP A 88 -10.34 0.99 -3.51
CA ASP A 88 -9.92 -0.24 -2.84
C ASP A 88 -9.53 0.09 -1.38
N PRO A 89 -10.10 -0.61 -0.37
CA PRO A 89 -9.69 -0.46 1.03
C PRO A 89 -8.18 -0.51 1.24
N LEU A 90 -7.47 -1.37 0.50
CA LEU A 90 -6.01 -1.48 0.55
C LEU A 90 -5.32 -0.21 0.06
N ALA A 91 -5.83 0.41 -1.02
CA ALA A 91 -5.30 1.70 -1.49
C ALA A 91 -5.49 2.79 -0.42
N ARG A 92 -6.67 2.82 0.22
CA ARG A 92 -6.97 3.77 1.31
C ARG A 92 -6.03 3.60 2.50
N LYS A 93 -5.78 2.35 2.93
CA LYS A 93 -4.82 2.08 4.01
C LYS A 93 -3.39 2.44 3.61
N ILE A 94 -2.95 2.09 2.39
CA ILE A 94 -1.60 2.46 1.92
C ILE A 94 -1.40 3.98 1.93
N MET A 95 -2.41 4.78 1.58
CA MET A 95 -2.33 6.25 1.70
C MET A 95 -2.14 6.71 3.15
N GLU A 96 -2.92 6.17 4.09
CA GLU A 96 -2.80 6.47 5.54
C GLU A 96 -1.43 6.09 6.11
N GLU A 97 -0.95 4.88 5.79
CA GLU A 97 0.31 4.36 6.30
C GLU A 97 1.52 5.03 5.62
N SER A 98 1.38 5.50 4.37
CA SER A 98 2.41 6.31 3.70
C SER A 98 2.59 7.67 4.40
N TYR A 99 1.50 8.33 4.79
CA TYR A 99 1.61 9.56 5.58
C TYR A 99 2.23 9.26 6.96
N SER A 100 1.78 8.20 7.61
CA SER A 100 2.24 7.85 8.95
C SER A 100 3.73 7.46 8.97
N SER A 101 4.26 6.82 7.92
CA SER A 101 5.68 6.49 7.81
C SER A 101 6.55 7.72 7.54
N ILE A 102 6.05 8.69 6.76
CA ILE A 102 6.73 9.98 6.57
C ILE A 102 6.80 10.74 7.89
N PHE A 103 5.70 10.74 8.65
CA PHE A 103 5.65 11.38 9.97
C PHE A 103 6.58 10.70 10.97
N ASP A 104 6.62 9.36 10.99
CA ASP A 104 7.56 8.58 11.81
C ASP A 104 9.02 8.90 11.48
N ALA A 105 9.32 9.16 10.20
CA ALA A 105 10.64 9.63 9.77
C ALA A 105 10.98 11.07 10.20
N GLY A 106 10.05 11.79 10.85
CA GLY A 106 10.24 13.20 11.22
C GLY A 106 10.28 14.14 10.02
N ILE A 107 9.79 13.71 8.86
CA ILE A 107 9.81 14.48 7.62
C ILE A 107 8.47 15.22 7.47
N ASN A 108 8.53 16.49 7.08
CA ASN A 108 7.33 17.23 6.70
C ASN A 108 6.92 16.81 5.26
N PRO A 109 5.74 16.22 5.02
CA PRO A 109 5.33 15.80 3.68
C PRO A 109 5.36 16.92 2.63
N GLU A 110 5.19 18.17 3.06
CA GLU A 110 5.25 19.34 2.17
C GLU A 110 6.62 19.51 1.50
N THR A 111 7.71 19.04 2.14
CA THR A 111 9.07 19.11 1.55
C THR A 111 9.29 18.06 0.47
N LEU A 112 8.40 17.07 0.35
CA LEU A 112 8.46 16.04 -0.68
C LEU A 112 7.74 16.44 -1.97
N LYS A 113 6.97 17.54 -1.96
CA LYS A 113 6.28 18.04 -3.17
C LYS A 113 7.27 18.40 -4.26
N GLY A 114 7.04 17.91 -5.47
CA GLY A 114 7.92 18.12 -6.62
C GLY A 114 9.27 17.39 -6.56
N SER A 115 9.57 16.68 -5.46
CA SER A 115 10.82 15.93 -5.30
C SER A 115 10.82 14.64 -6.12
N LYS A 116 12.00 14.03 -6.30
CA LYS A 116 12.12 12.68 -6.88
C LYS A 116 11.77 11.59 -5.86
N LEU A 117 10.62 11.70 -5.21
CA LEU A 117 10.09 10.65 -4.34
C LEU A 117 9.59 9.48 -5.20
N GLY A 118 10.24 8.33 -5.07
CA GLY A 118 9.75 7.07 -5.63
C GLY A 118 8.70 6.42 -4.73
N VAL A 119 7.74 5.71 -5.32
CA VAL A 119 6.68 4.99 -4.61
C VAL A 119 6.55 3.58 -5.19
N PHE A 120 6.77 2.57 -4.34
CA PHE A 120 6.78 1.16 -4.73
C PHE A 120 5.86 0.38 -3.81
N VAL A 121 4.75 -0.13 -4.34
CA VAL A 121 3.77 -0.86 -3.53
C VAL A 121 3.53 -2.26 -4.07
N GLY A 122 3.80 -3.25 -3.23
CA GLY A 122 3.50 -4.64 -3.51
C GLY A 122 2.05 -4.94 -3.15
N SER A 123 1.26 -5.46 -4.10
CA SER A 123 -0.12 -5.85 -3.80
C SER A 123 -0.54 -7.10 -4.56
N SER A 124 -1.05 -8.07 -3.80
CA SER A 124 -1.62 -9.31 -4.32
C SER A 124 -3.00 -9.51 -3.73
N LEU A 125 -3.84 -10.28 -4.42
CA LEU A 125 -5.18 -10.68 -3.95
C LEU A 125 -6.17 -9.51 -3.69
N SER A 126 -6.01 -8.37 -4.37
CA SER A 126 -7.01 -7.31 -4.38
C SER A 126 -8.26 -7.77 -5.16
N ASP A 127 -9.34 -8.02 -4.42
CA ASP A 127 -10.62 -8.50 -4.97
C ASP A 127 -11.67 -7.39 -5.12
N SER A 128 -11.33 -6.16 -4.73
CA SER A 128 -12.28 -5.03 -4.70
C SER A 128 -12.88 -4.74 -6.07
N ALA A 129 -12.10 -4.90 -7.14
CA ALA A 129 -12.60 -4.78 -8.51
C ALA A 129 -13.66 -5.85 -8.81
N THR A 130 -13.41 -7.10 -8.43
CA THR A 130 -14.31 -8.24 -8.65
C THR A 130 -15.59 -8.12 -7.81
N VAL A 131 -15.48 -7.70 -6.55
CA VAL A 131 -16.65 -7.46 -5.68
C VAL A 131 -17.52 -6.33 -6.23
N ASN A 132 -16.91 -5.21 -6.67
CA ASN A 132 -17.66 -4.12 -7.32
C ASN A 132 -18.27 -4.55 -8.66
N LEU A 133 -17.61 -5.45 -9.40
CA LEU A 133 -18.15 -5.98 -10.65
C LEU A 133 -19.43 -6.78 -10.42
N TYR A 134 -19.58 -7.53 -9.33
CA TYR A 134 -20.84 -8.24 -9.02
C TYR A 134 -21.99 -7.31 -8.61
N GLU A 135 -21.72 -6.06 -8.24
CA GLU A 135 -22.73 -4.99 -8.12
C GLU A 135 -22.99 -4.25 -9.46
N VAL A 136 -22.71 -4.93 -10.59
CA VAL A 136 -22.62 -4.56 -12.02
C VAL A 136 -23.36 -3.29 -12.50
N PHE A 137 -24.49 -2.90 -11.92
CA PHE A 137 -25.35 -1.82 -12.43
C PHE A 137 -25.36 -0.53 -11.60
N LYS A 138 -24.56 -0.41 -10.54
CA LYS A 138 -24.39 0.84 -9.77
C LYS A 138 -22.98 1.43 -9.92
N THR A 139 -22.55 1.69 -11.15
CA THR A 139 -21.26 2.37 -11.38
C THR A 139 -21.40 3.86 -11.15
N ASN A 140 -20.47 4.47 -10.40
CA ASN A 140 -20.41 5.92 -10.18
C ASN A 140 -19.30 6.60 -11.01
N GLY A 141 -18.78 5.91 -12.04
CA GLY A 141 -17.68 6.41 -12.89
C GLY A 141 -16.27 6.31 -12.29
N PHE A 142 -16.13 5.98 -11.00
CA PHE A 142 -14.82 5.94 -10.34
C PHE A 142 -14.20 4.55 -10.23
N VAL A 143 -14.96 3.48 -10.44
CA VAL A 143 -14.54 2.08 -10.18
C VAL A 143 -13.18 1.73 -10.80
N ILE A 144 -12.95 2.07 -12.08
CA ILE A 144 -11.67 1.77 -12.77
C ILE A 144 -10.51 2.48 -12.06
N SER A 145 -10.65 3.78 -11.82
CA SER A 145 -9.61 4.54 -11.11
C SER A 145 -9.48 4.11 -9.65
N GLY A 146 -10.57 3.69 -9.01
CA GLY A 146 -10.62 3.36 -7.59
C GLY A 146 -10.03 1.99 -7.24
N CYS A 147 -10.19 1.01 -8.13
CA CYS A 147 -9.83 -0.38 -7.86
C CYS A 147 -8.68 -0.92 -8.72
N SER A 148 -8.15 -0.17 -9.68
CA SER A 148 -6.96 -0.59 -10.43
C SER A 148 -5.74 -0.72 -9.51
N LYS A 149 -5.01 -1.85 -9.58
CA LYS A 149 -3.80 -2.09 -8.78
C LYS A 149 -2.77 -0.99 -8.95
N THR A 150 -2.58 -0.48 -10.17
CA THR A 150 -1.66 0.63 -10.48
C THR A 150 -1.96 1.89 -9.67
N MET A 151 -3.24 2.09 -9.30
CA MET A 151 -3.66 3.27 -8.56
C MET A 151 -3.26 3.22 -7.09
N ILE A 152 -2.84 2.07 -6.55
CA ILE A 152 -2.38 1.98 -5.16
C ILE A 152 -1.14 2.85 -4.94
N ALA A 153 -0.10 2.68 -5.77
CA ALA A 153 1.09 3.53 -5.72
C ALA A 153 0.81 4.95 -6.24
N ASN A 154 0.13 5.07 -7.39
CA ASN A 154 -0.06 6.36 -8.05
C ASN A 154 -0.86 7.37 -7.22
N ARG A 155 -1.76 6.90 -6.34
CA ARG A 155 -2.51 7.80 -5.44
C ARG A 155 -1.63 8.43 -4.38
N VAL A 156 -0.66 7.69 -3.85
CA VAL A 156 0.32 8.21 -2.90
C VAL A 156 1.19 9.26 -3.60
N SER A 157 1.74 8.91 -4.77
CA SER A 157 2.52 9.83 -5.60
C SER A 157 1.75 11.12 -5.92
N TYR A 158 0.47 10.98 -6.31
CA TYR A 158 -0.40 12.11 -6.62
C TYR A 158 -0.69 12.99 -5.39
N TRP A 159 -0.98 12.38 -4.24
CA TRP A 159 -1.31 13.11 -3.03
C TRP A 159 -0.12 13.90 -2.47
N ILE A 160 1.08 13.30 -2.48
CA ILE A 160 2.34 13.92 -2.03
C ILE A 160 2.92 14.88 -3.09
N ASP A 161 2.46 14.78 -4.34
CA ASP A 161 3.05 15.44 -5.50
C ASP A 161 4.50 15.00 -5.79
N GLY A 162 4.80 13.72 -5.53
CA GLY A 162 6.09 13.10 -5.83
C GLY A 162 6.29 12.85 -7.32
N LYS A 163 7.51 13.08 -7.82
CA LYS A 163 7.88 13.00 -9.26
C LYS A 163 8.82 11.85 -9.60
N GLY A 164 9.14 10.98 -8.64
CA GLY A 164 9.94 9.79 -8.88
C GLY A 164 9.12 8.64 -9.50
N PRO A 165 9.74 7.46 -9.67
CA PRO A 165 9.06 6.27 -10.18
C PRO A 165 7.86 5.88 -9.30
N SER A 166 6.76 5.43 -9.90
CA SER A 166 5.55 5.03 -9.17
C SER A 166 5.08 3.68 -9.69
N TYR A 167 5.34 2.62 -8.93
CA TYR A 167 5.11 1.24 -9.34
C TYR A 167 4.25 0.47 -8.36
N SER A 168 3.29 -0.28 -8.92
CA SER A 168 2.57 -1.33 -8.20
C SER A 168 3.00 -2.67 -8.76
N LEU A 169 3.49 -3.56 -7.89
CA LEU A 169 4.07 -4.86 -8.28
C LEU A 169 3.27 -6.01 -7.67
N ASP A 170 3.19 -7.12 -8.41
CA ASP A 170 2.58 -8.37 -7.94
C ASP A 170 3.52 -9.54 -8.24
N TYR A 171 4.31 -9.91 -7.22
CA TYR A 171 5.15 -11.10 -7.18
C TYR A 171 4.59 -12.08 -6.12
N ALA A 172 3.26 -12.14 -5.99
CA ALA A 172 2.57 -12.90 -4.95
C ALA A 172 3.12 -12.60 -3.53
N CYS A 173 3.49 -13.62 -2.77
CA CYS A 173 3.96 -13.48 -1.39
C CYS A 173 5.28 -12.69 -1.26
N ALA A 174 6.03 -12.52 -2.35
CA ALA A 174 7.31 -11.80 -2.36
C ALA A 174 7.17 -10.32 -2.76
N SER A 175 5.95 -9.82 -3.03
CA SER A 175 5.71 -8.49 -3.60
C SER A 175 6.35 -7.34 -2.82
N SER A 176 6.21 -7.31 -1.49
CA SER A 176 6.78 -6.24 -0.67
C SER A 176 8.31 -6.24 -0.68
N MET A 177 8.93 -7.41 -0.64
CA MET A 177 10.38 -7.56 -0.72
C MET A 177 10.92 -7.18 -2.11
N ALA A 178 10.20 -7.57 -3.17
CA ALA A 178 10.54 -7.16 -4.54
C ALA A 178 10.45 -5.64 -4.72
N CYS A 179 9.46 -4.98 -4.09
CA CYS A 179 9.37 -3.51 -4.06
C CYS A 179 10.56 -2.89 -3.32
N LEU A 180 10.99 -3.46 -2.19
CA LEU A 180 12.14 -2.98 -1.43
C LEU A 180 13.43 -3.07 -2.24
N GLU A 181 13.69 -4.22 -2.86
CA GLU A 181 14.84 -4.42 -3.76
C GLU A 181 14.80 -3.43 -4.92
N MET A 182 13.64 -3.27 -5.58
CA MET A 182 13.51 -2.32 -6.67
C MET A 182 13.78 -0.88 -6.22
N ALA A 183 13.21 -0.45 -5.09
CA ALA A 183 13.44 0.88 -4.55
C ALA A 183 14.92 1.12 -4.24
N TYR A 184 15.60 0.15 -3.63
CA TYR A 184 17.03 0.20 -3.35
C TYR A 184 17.85 0.41 -4.62
N GLN A 185 17.55 -0.35 -5.69
CA GLN A 185 18.24 -0.20 -6.97
C GLN A 185 17.98 1.18 -7.60
N ARG A 186 16.76 1.72 -7.49
CA ARG A 186 16.40 3.05 -8.03
C ARG A 186 17.03 4.19 -7.25
N LEU A 187 17.13 4.08 -5.93
CA LEU A 187 17.87 5.01 -5.09
C LEU A 187 19.36 5.01 -5.48
N LYS A 188 19.99 3.83 -5.59
CA LYS A 188 21.39 3.72 -6.03
C LYS A 188 21.65 4.29 -7.43
N ALA A 189 20.70 4.11 -8.34
CA ALA A 189 20.80 4.62 -9.70
C ALA A 189 20.65 6.16 -9.78
N GLY A 190 20.11 6.82 -8.75
CA GLY A 190 19.76 8.24 -8.77
C GLY A 190 18.45 8.55 -9.50
N ASP A 191 17.63 7.52 -9.77
CA ASP A 191 16.29 7.66 -10.35
C ASP A 191 15.32 8.33 -9.36
N CYS A 192 15.58 8.18 -8.06
CA CYS A 192 14.88 8.83 -6.96
C CYS A 192 15.84 9.14 -5.81
N ASP A 193 15.55 10.19 -5.04
CA ASP A 193 16.37 10.62 -3.88
C ASP A 193 15.78 10.11 -2.55
N THR A 194 14.53 9.69 -2.57
CA THR A 194 13.80 9.11 -1.43
C THR A 194 12.78 8.13 -1.98
N ALA A 195 12.43 7.09 -1.22
CA ALA A 195 11.44 6.11 -1.66
C ALA A 195 10.46 5.74 -0.55
N LEU A 196 9.18 5.65 -0.88
CA LEU A 196 8.17 4.94 -0.11
C LEU A 196 8.06 3.51 -0.62
N VAL A 197 8.19 2.55 0.29
CA VAL A 197 8.07 1.13 -0.01
C VAL A 197 6.96 0.55 0.87
N GLY A 198 5.99 -0.12 0.26
CA GLY A 198 4.84 -0.68 0.96
C GLY A 198 4.41 -2.04 0.44
N GLY A 199 3.61 -2.73 1.24
CA GLY A 199 2.98 -3.99 0.88
C GLY A 199 1.57 -4.06 1.46
N CYS A 200 0.60 -4.52 0.68
CA CYS A 200 -0.75 -4.75 1.16
C CYS A 200 -1.35 -6.03 0.60
N ILE A 201 -2.09 -6.73 1.46
CA ILE A 201 -2.79 -7.97 1.14
C ILE A 201 -4.07 -8.02 1.95
N HIS A 202 -5.17 -8.31 1.28
CA HIS A 202 -6.45 -8.57 1.90
C HIS A 202 -7.35 -9.27 0.90
N SER A 203 -7.97 -10.37 1.30
CA SER A 203 -9.01 -11.02 0.49
C SER A 203 -10.29 -11.10 1.31
N MET A 204 -11.36 -10.56 0.76
CA MET A 204 -12.74 -10.79 1.24
C MET A 204 -13.41 -11.94 0.49
N ASN A 205 -12.70 -12.57 -0.45
CA ASN A 205 -13.28 -13.56 -1.33
C ASN A 205 -13.03 -14.99 -0.78
N PRO A 206 -14.06 -15.66 -0.24
CA PRO A 206 -13.92 -17.02 0.27
C PRO A 206 -13.52 -18.02 -0.82
N VAL A 207 -13.84 -17.75 -2.09
CA VAL A 207 -13.44 -18.61 -3.21
C VAL A 207 -11.92 -18.64 -3.34
N LEU A 208 -11.24 -17.49 -3.20
CA LEU A 208 -9.77 -17.48 -3.22
C LEU A 208 -9.18 -18.26 -2.06
N THR A 209 -9.78 -18.16 -0.88
CA THR A 209 -9.35 -18.91 0.31
C THR A 209 -9.47 -20.42 0.07
N LEU A 210 -10.58 -20.88 -0.51
CA LEU A 210 -10.80 -22.30 -0.84
C LEU A 210 -9.78 -22.83 -1.86
N ASN A 211 -9.37 -22.01 -2.83
CA ASN A 211 -8.39 -22.41 -3.87
C ASN A 211 -6.93 -22.37 -3.40
N MET A 212 -6.65 -21.88 -2.17
CA MET A 212 -5.30 -21.90 -1.59
C MET A 212 -5.05 -23.11 -0.68
N LYS A 213 -6.07 -23.93 -0.46
CA LYS A 213 -5.93 -25.18 0.28
C LYS A 213 -5.04 -26.14 -0.52
N ARG A 214 -4.04 -26.72 0.15
CA ARG A 214 -3.22 -27.81 -0.38
C ARG A 214 -3.97 -29.13 -0.32
#